data_AF-A0A9D9Q0M8-F1
#
_entry.id   AF-A0A9D9Q0M8-F1
#
_cell.length_a   1.000
_cell.length_b   1.000
_cell.length_c   1.000
_cell.angle_alpha   90.00
_cell.angle_beta   90.00
_cell.angle_gamma   90.00
#
_symmetry.space_group_name_H-M   'P 1'
#
loop_
_entity.id
_entity.type
_entity.pdbx_description
1 polymer ?
#
loop_
_entity_poly.entity_id
_entity_poly.type
_entity_poly.pdbx_seq_one_letter_code
_entity_poly.pdbx_strand_id
1 'polypeptide(L)'
;MRELWRKRSGHGITFFLLLPALLCFFDLFFYPMLLTVILSFRPEGHEVGWTLENYTRYLSDPEGRWVILLTFILSLASTALSVVLSVPLALTLREKVRGHQLYRLMILVPLVIPGLIGALGLLLFWGSRGWFN
;
A
#
# COMPACT_ATOMS: atom_id res chain seq x y z
N MET A 1 12.48 -39.11 -27.55
CA MET A 1 11.63 -39.14 -28.78
C MET A 1 10.13 -38.89 -28.54
N ARG A 2 9.72 -38.19 -27.46
CA ARG A 2 8.32 -37.73 -27.27
C ARG A 2 8.25 -36.28 -26.76
N GLU A 3 9.27 -35.48 -27.10
CA GLU A 3 9.56 -34.19 -26.47
C GLU A 3 9.02 -32.96 -27.21
N LEU A 4 8.35 -33.06 -28.37
CA LEU A 4 8.16 -31.86 -29.22
C LEU A 4 6.72 -31.53 -29.65
N TRP A 5 5.70 -32.26 -29.18
CA TRP A 5 4.33 -32.18 -29.75
C TRP A 5 3.22 -31.53 -28.90
N ARG A 6 3.50 -30.94 -27.73
CA ARG A 6 2.46 -30.26 -26.92
C ARG A 6 2.76 -28.79 -26.64
N LYS A 7 3.26 -28.09 -27.65
CA LYS A 7 3.67 -26.68 -27.58
C LYS A 7 3.04 -25.89 -28.73
N ARG A 8 1.69 -25.86 -28.84
CA ARG A 8 1.00 -24.86 -29.70
C ARG A 8 -0.52 -24.73 -29.60
N SER A 9 -1.24 -25.51 -28.79
CA SER A 9 -2.71 -25.45 -28.69
C SER A 9 -3.20 -25.31 -27.24
N GLY A 10 -2.66 -24.33 -26.50
CA GLY A 10 -2.99 -24.12 -25.08
C GLY A 10 -3.46 -22.71 -24.72
N HIS A 11 -3.18 -21.69 -25.54
CA HIS A 11 -3.46 -20.30 -25.16
C HIS A 11 -4.95 -20.01 -24.95
N GLY A 12 -5.84 -20.60 -25.76
CA GLY A 12 -7.29 -20.41 -25.62
C GLY A 12 -7.85 -21.01 -24.32
N ILE A 13 -7.39 -22.21 -23.95
CA ILE A 13 -7.83 -22.90 -22.73
C ILE A 13 -7.24 -22.22 -21.49
N THR A 14 -5.95 -21.82 -21.54
CA THR A 14 -5.32 -21.04 -20.46
C THR A 14 -6.03 -19.71 -20.26
N PHE A 15 -6.37 -18.99 -21.33
CA PHE A 15 -7.10 -17.73 -21.23
C PHE A 15 -8.51 -17.94 -20.66
N PHE A 16 -9.23 -18.99 -21.09
CA PHE A 16 -10.55 -19.33 -20.57
C PHE A 16 -10.52 -19.70 -19.07
N LEU A 17 -9.47 -20.38 -18.61
CA LEU A 17 -9.30 -20.74 -17.19
C LEU A 17 -8.87 -19.54 -16.33
N LEU A 18 -8.12 -18.59 -16.91
CA LEU A 18 -7.74 -17.34 -16.25
C LEU A 18 -8.87 -16.30 -16.26
N LEU A 19 -9.79 -16.37 -17.23
CA LEU A 19 -10.88 -15.42 -17.40
C LEU A 19 -11.71 -15.20 -16.13
N PRO A 20 -12.22 -16.23 -15.41
CA PRO A 20 -12.98 -16.00 -14.19
C PRO A 20 -12.13 -15.38 -13.07
N ALA A 21 -10.86 -15.77 -12.94
CA ALA A 21 -9.95 -15.18 -11.96
C ALA A 21 -9.64 -13.71 -12.25
N LEU A 22 -9.45 -13.37 -13.54
CA LEU A 22 -9.25 -12.00 -13.98
C LEU A 22 -10.52 -11.16 -13.79
N LEU A 23 -11.69 -11.67 -14.18
CA LEU A 23 -12.97 -10.99 -13.96
C LEU A 23 -13.18 -10.71 -12.47
N CYS A 24 -13.04 -11.72 -11.60
CA CYS A 24 -13.14 -11.50 -10.15
C CYS A 24 -12.12 -10.48 -9.62
N PHE A 25 -10.88 -10.51 -10.09
CA PHE A 25 -9.86 -9.52 -9.69
C PHE A 25 -10.26 -8.10 -10.14
N PHE A 26 -10.64 -7.93 -11.41
CA PHE A 26 -11.03 -6.62 -11.93
C PHE A 26 -12.31 -6.11 -11.27
N ASP A 27 -13.32 -6.94 -11.10
CA ASP A 27 -14.55 -6.56 -10.44
C ASP A 27 -14.30 -6.22 -8.97
N LEU A 28 -13.52 -7.00 -8.22
CA LEU A 28 -13.32 -6.72 -6.80
C LEU A 28 -12.48 -5.45 -6.55
N PHE A 29 -11.52 -5.13 -7.42
CA PHE A 29 -10.62 -3.98 -7.23
C PHE A 29 -11.06 -2.74 -8.01
N PHE A 30 -11.34 -2.87 -9.31
CA PHE A 30 -11.60 -1.73 -10.20
C PHE A 30 -13.05 -1.26 -10.14
N TYR A 31 -14.03 -2.16 -9.99
CA TYR A 31 -15.42 -1.74 -9.88
C TYR A 31 -15.67 -0.79 -8.69
N PRO A 32 -15.29 -1.11 -7.43
CA PRO A 32 -15.52 -0.17 -6.32
C PRO A 32 -14.68 1.10 -6.45
N MET A 33 -13.48 1.02 -7.03
CA MET A 33 -12.64 2.20 -7.30
C MET A 33 -13.32 3.14 -8.30
N LEU A 34 -13.82 2.62 -9.43
CA LEU A 34 -14.56 3.38 -10.43
C LEU A 34 -15.86 3.94 -9.85
N LEU A 35 -16.60 3.15 -9.07
CA LEU A 35 -17.79 3.63 -8.37
C LEU A 35 -17.46 4.78 -7.44
N THR A 36 -16.39 4.68 -6.64
CA THR A 36 -15.97 5.74 -5.71
C THR A 36 -15.64 7.03 -6.47
N VAL A 37 -14.94 6.93 -7.60
CA VAL A 37 -14.65 8.10 -8.47
C VAL A 37 -15.93 8.67 -9.08
N ILE A 38 -16.86 7.82 -9.54
CA ILE A 38 -18.13 8.30 -10.10
C ILE A 38 -18.97 9.00 -9.02
N LEU A 39 -19.02 8.43 -7.82
CA LEU A 39 -19.76 8.97 -6.68
C LEU A 39 -19.10 10.24 -6.12
N SER A 40 -17.78 10.40 -6.20
CA SER A 40 -17.12 11.62 -5.72
C SER A 40 -17.51 12.86 -6.52
N PHE A 41 -17.95 12.71 -7.77
CA PHE A 41 -18.53 13.78 -8.61
C PHE A 41 -20.04 13.98 -8.42
N ARG A 42 -20.69 13.23 -7.52
CA ARG A 42 -22.12 13.33 -7.23
C ARG A 42 -22.32 13.66 -5.75
N PRO A 43 -22.47 14.95 -5.38
CA PRO A 43 -22.71 15.34 -4.00
C PRO A 43 -23.97 14.69 -3.44
N GLU A 44 -23.94 14.33 -2.15
CA GLU A 44 -25.13 13.84 -1.47
C GLU A 44 -26.25 14.91 -1.54
N GLY A 45 -27.44 14.49 -1.99
CA GLY A 45 -28.60 15.37 -2.16
C GLY A 45 -28.84 15.89 -3.59
N HIS A 46 -27.97 15.58 -4.56
CA HIS A 46 -28.23 15.83 -5.98
C HIS A 46 -28.61 14.51 -6.69
N GLU A 47 -29.88 14.36 -7.08
CA GLU A 47 -30.33 13.15 -7.81
C GLU A 47 -29.89 13.13 -9.29
N VAL A 48 -29.63 14.31 -9.88
CA VAL A 48 -29.25 14.43 -11.30
C VAL A 48 -28.19 15.52 -11.48
N GLY A 49 -26.96 15.14 -11.82
CA GLY A 49 -25.89 16.08 -12.19
C GLY A 49 -24.50 15.59 -11.80
N TRP A 50 -23.49 15.95 -12.59
CA TRP A 50 -22.08 15.78 -12.26
C TRP A 50 -21.52 17.13 -11.84
N THR A 51 -20.92 17.24 -10.65
CA THR A 51 -20.36 18.50 -10.15
C THR A 51 -18.99 18.29 -9.50
N LEU A 52 -18.20 19.37 -9.44
CA LEU A 52 -16.91 19.38 -8.72
C LEU A 52 -17.05 19.93 -7.29
N GLU A 53 -18.28 20.08 -6.80
CA GLU A 53 -18.56 20.75 -5.52
C GLU A 53 -17.93 20.04 -4.32
N ASN A 54 -17.93 18.71 -4.30
CA ASN A 54 -17.26 17.93 -3.25
C ASN A 54 -15.77 18.27 -3.14
N TYR A 55 -15.08 18.46 -4.28
CA TYR A 55 -13.66 18.80 -4.32
C TYR A 55 -13.42 20.24 -3.90
N THR A 56 -14.21 21.20 -4.41
CA THR A 56 -14.05 22.62 -4.03
C THR A 56 -14.37 22.84 -2.56
N ARG A 57 -15.40 22.17 -2.03
CA ARG A 57 -15.75 22.18 -0.60
C ARG A 57 -14.62 21.63 0.25
N TYR A 58 -14.07 20.46 -0.10
CA TYR A 58 -12.98 19.84 0.66
C TYR A 58 -11.67 20.65 0.62
N LEU A 59 -11.32 21.22 -0.54
CA LEU A 59 -10.11 22.03 -0.68
C LEU A 59 -10.24 23.42 -0.06
N SER A 60 -11.46 23.94 0.07
CA SER A 60 -11.70 25.24 0.74
C SER A 60 -11.66 25.10 2.26
N ASP A 61 -12.06 23.93 2.77
CA ASP A 61 -12.00 23.60 4.20
C ASP A 61 -10.56 23.65 4.76
N PRO A 62 -10.28 24.47 5.79
CA PRO A 62 -8.98 24.52 6.44
C PRO A 62 -8.49 23.16 6.96
N GLU A 63 -9.39 22.35 7.53
CA GLU A 63 -9.06 21.02 8.06
C GLU A 63 -8.65 20.06 6.94
N GLY A 64 -9.41 20.01 5.84
CA GLY A 64 -9.08 19.19 4.68
C GLY A 64 -7.69 19.48 4.09
N ARG A 65 -7.34 20.78 3.97
CA ARG A 65 -6.00 21.20 3.53
C ARG A 65 -4.91 20.85 4.53
N TRP A 66 -5.18 21.00 5.83
CA TRP A 66 -4.23 20.64 6.87
C TRP A 66 -3.91 19.14 6.85
N VAL A 67 -4.93 18.29 6.71
CA VAL A 67 -4.74 16.82 6.61
C VAL A 67 -3.90 16.45 5.39
N ILE A 68 -4.14 17.07 4.23
CA ILE A 68 -3.31 16.85 3.03
C ILE A 68 -1.84 17.21 3.31
N LEU A 69 -1.59 18.40 3.86
CA LEU A 69 -0.24 18.88 4.14
C LEU A 69 0.47 18.01 5.17
N LEU A 70 -0.22 17.65 6.25
CA LEU A 70 0.31 16.79 7.30
C LEU A 70 0.68 15.42 6.75
N THR A 71 -0.21 14.80 5.97
CA THR A 71 0.05 13.50 5.34
C THR A 71 1.24 13.59 4.38
N PHE A 72 1.32 14.66 3.60
CA PHE A 72 2.43 14.89 2.69
C PHE A 72 3.76 15.03 3.44
N ILE A 73 3.83 15.89 4.45
CA ILE A 73 5.03 16.10 5.27
C ILE A 73 5.45 14.80 5.97
N LEU A 74 4.51 14.07 6.57
CA LEU A 74 4.79 12.79 7.23
C LEU A 74 5.29 11.73 6.26
N SER A 75 4.68 11.62 5.07
CA SER A 75 5.11 10.66 4.05
C SER A 75 6.50 11.00 3.51
N LEU A 76 6.80 12.28 3.30
CA LEU A 76 8.09 12.72 2.80
C LEU A 76 9.19 12.54 3.86
N ALA A 77 8.92 12.96 5.10
CA ALA A 77 9.86 12.81 6.20
C ALA A 77 10.15 11.34 6.51
N SER A 78 9.12 10.49 6.56
CA SER A 78 9.28 9.05 6.79
C SER A 78 10.04 8.37 5.64
N THR A 79 9.77 8.73 4.38
CA THR A 79 10.49 8.21 3.23
C THR A 79 11.95 8.64 3.24
N ALA A 80 12.22 9.93 3.48
CA ALA A 80 13.57 10.47 3.55
C ALA A 80 14.39 9.79 4.65
N LEU A 81 13.84 9.69 5.86
CA LEU A 81 14.47 9.01 6.98
C LEU A 81 14.71 7.52 6.66
N SER A 82 13.71 6.86 6.06
CA SER A 82 13.83 5.45 5.66
C SER A 82 14.96 5.24 4.66
N VAL A 83 15.10 6.11 3.65
CA VAL A 83 16.18 6.02 2.65
C VAL A 83 17.54 6.27 3.31
N VAL A 84 17.65 7.32 4.13
CA VAL A 84 18.89 7.67 4.82
C VAL A 84 19.38 6.55 5.72
N LEU A 85 18.49 5.83 6.39
CA LEU A 85 18.84 4.69 7.24
C LEU A 85 19.04 3.40 6.45
N SER A 86 18.16 3.11 5.49
CA SER A 86 18.14 1.83 4.77
C SER A 86 19.29 1.70 3.78
N VAL A 87 19.71 2.78 3.10
CA VAL A 87 20.78 2.72 2.10
C VAL A 87 22.12 2.30 2.72
N PRO A 88 22.62 2.92 3.80
CA PRO A 88 23.82 2.45 4.49
C PRO A 88 23.68 1.01 4.99
N LEU A 89 22.53 0.66 5.60
CA LEU A 89 22.26 -0.69 6.11
C LEU A 89 22.22 -1.74 4.98
N ALA A 90 21.82 -1.37 3.77
CA ALA A 90 21.84 -2.25 2.61
C ALA A 90 23.26 -2.41 2.04
N LEU A 91 24.07 -1.35 2.07
CA LEU A 91 25.47 -1.41 1.62
C LEU A 91 26.32 -2.29 2.54
N THR A 92 26.16 -2.21 3.86
CA THR A 92 26.85 -3.09 4.80
C THR A 92 26.47 -4.55 4.60
N LEU A 93 25.21 -4.82 4.20
CA LEU A 93 24.72 -6.17 3.94
C LEU A 93 25.35 -6.81 2.69
N ARG A 94 25.82 -6.00 1.74
CA ARG A 94 26.48 -6.45 0.52
C ARG A 94 27.86 -7.07 0.81
N GLU A 95 28.52 -6.62 1.85
CA GLU A 95 29.78 -7.21 2.31
C GLU A 95 29.50 -8.52 3.05
N LYS A 96 30.42 -9.50 2.99
CA LYS A 96 30.27 -10.78 3.70
C LYS A 96 30.53 -10.58 5.20
N VAL A 97 29.61 -9.91 5.87
CA VAL A 97 29.68 -9.66 7.32
C VAL A 97 29.45 -10.98 8.07
N ARG A 98 30.26 -11.27 9.09
CA ARG A 98 30.01 -12.38 10.02
C ARG A 98 28.65 -12.15 10.70
N GLY A 99 27.76 -13.14 10.67
CA GLY A 99 26.40 -13.01 11.23
C GLY A 99 25.33 -12.50 10.25
N HIS A 100 25.59 -12.51 8.94
CA HIS A 100 24.67 -12.08 7.88
C HIS A 100 23.23 -12.62 8.01
N GLN A 101 23.06 -13.87 8.47
CA GLN A 101 21.74 -14.47 8.66
C GLN A 101 20.94 -13.80 9.79
N LEU A 102 21.57 -13.47 10.91
CA LEU A 102 20.91 -12.80 12.04
C LEU A 102 20.53 -11.37 11.66
N TYR A 103 21.42 -10.64 11.00
CA TYR A 103 21.13 -9.28 10.54
C TYR A 103 19.97 -9.25 9.53
N ARG A 104 19.95 -10.19 8.58
CA ARG A 104 18.84 -10.33 7.63
C ARG A 104 17.52 -10.69 8.32
N LEU A 105 17.56 -11.55 9.35
CA LEU A 105 16.38 -11.86 10.18
C LEU A 105 15.86 -10.60 10.88
N MET A 106 16.72 -9.81 11.53
CA MET A 106 16.30 -8.59 12.24
C MET A 106 15.61 -7.57 11.33
N ILE A 107 16.04 -7.45 10.07
CA ILE A 107 15.40 -6.57 9.08
C ILE A 107 14.07 -7.16 8.59
N LEU A 108 13.97 -8.48 8.43
CA LEU A 108 12.76 -9.13 7.91
C LEU A 108 11.66 -9.33 8.95
N VAL A 109 12.02 -9.52 10.22
CA VAL A 109 11.05 -9.70 11.33
C VAL A 109 9.93 -8.64 11.31
N PRO A 110 10.22 -7.32 11.27
CA PRO A 110 9.17 -6.31 11.28
C PRO A 110 8.26 -6.34 10.04
N LEU A 111 8.72 -6.89 8.90
CA LEU A 111 7.91 -7.00 7.69
C LEU A 111 6.73 -7.98 7.86
N VAL A 112 6.90 -8.98 8.72
CA VAL A 112 5.88 -10.00 8.99
C VAL A 112 4.94 -9.59 10.11
N ILE A 113 5.28 -8.53 10.86
CA ILE A 113 4.46 -8.01 11.96
C ILE A 113 3.24 -7.29 11.35
N PRO A 114 2.00 -7.70 11.69
CA PRO A 114 0.80 -6.98 11.29
C PRO A 114 0.83 -5.52 11.77
N GLY A 115 0.34 -4.59 10.95
CA GLY A 115 0.38 -3.16 11.25
C GLY A 115 -0.21 -2.77 12.61
N LEU A 116 -1.28 -3.46 13.04
CA LEU A 116 -1.89 -3.24 14.36
C LEU A 116 -0.94 -3.56 15.52
N ILE A 117 -0.18 -4.67 15.44
CA ILE A 117 0.77 -5.07 16.48
C ILE A 117 1.91 -4.04 16.55
N GLY A 118 2.37 -3.53 15.40
CA GLY A 118 3.36 -2.45 15.35
C GLY A 118 2.86 -1.19 16.06
N ALA A 119 1.63 -0.76 15.78
CA ALA A 119 1.01 0.40 16.43
C ALA A 119 0.87 0.22 17.95
N LEU A 120 0.42 -0.94 18.41
CA LEU A 120 0.33 -1.26 19.83
C LEU A 120 1.70 -1.28 20.50
N GLY A 121 2.72 -1.84 19.84
CA GLY A 121 4.09 -1.85 20.35
C GLY A 121 4.60 -0.43 20.59
N LEU A 122 4.39 0.49 19.64
CA LEU A 122 4.74 1.90 19.80
C LEU A 122 3.98 2.55 20.97
N LEU A 123 2.68 2.27 21.10
CA LEU A 123 1.87 2.83 22.19
C LEU A 123 2.27 2.28 23.57
N LEU A 124 2.66 1.01 23.68
CA LEU A 124 3.15 0.42 24.93
C LEU A 124 4.52 0.97 25.33
N PHE A 125 5.37 1.35 24.37
CA PHE A 125 6.66 1.94 24.67
C PHE A 125 6.58 3.44 24.95
N TRP A 126 5.88 4.20 24.10
CA TRP A 126 5.86 5.67 24.08
C TRP A 126 4.53 6.31 24.52
N GLY A 127 3.52 5.52 24.88
CA GLY A 127 2.23 6.03 25.32
C GLY A 127 2.28 6.71 26.69
N SER A 128 1.15 7.28 27.10
CA SER A 128 1.02 8.02 28.37
C SER A 128 1.25 7.19 29.64
N ARG A 129 1.26 5.85 29.52
CA ARG A 129 1.66 4.89 30.56
C ARG A 129 2.69 3.89 30.02
N GLY A 130 3.45 4.33 29.02
CA GLY A 130 4.40 3.49 28.33
C GLY A 130 5.64 3.27 29.18
N TRP A 131 6.49 2.32 28.77
CA TRP A 131 7.73 2.05 29.49
C TRP A 131 8.66 3.27 29.63
N PHE A 132 8.58 4.24 28.72
CA PHE A 132 9.43 5.44 28.72
C PHE A 132 8.83 6.70 29.39
N ASN A 133 7.58 6.67 29.85
CA ASN A 133 6.85 7.85 30.36
C ASN A 133 6.12 7.53 31.67
#